data_AF-A0A5S9PVV1-F1
#
_entry.id   AF-A0A5S9PVV1-F1
#
_cell.length_a   1.000
_cell.length_b   1.000
_cell.length_c   1.000
_cell.angle_alpha   90.00
_cell.angle_beta   90.00
_cell.angle_gamma   90.00
#
_symmetry.space_group_name_H-M   'P 1'
#
loop_
_entity.id
_entity.type
_entity.pdbx_description
1 polymer ?
#
loop_
_entity_poly.entity_id
_entity_poly.type
_entity_poly.pdbx_seq_one_letter_code
_entity_poly.pdbx_strand_id
1 'polypeptide(L)'
;MAERKLASSWRVQHKQSGVAMLEVLISIFILAVGVLGMASLQFMSLKNSSEANRTVLAARHINELAEMIRANRTSISTYESRSGPIEFSDKALCFNNCTSLQIAEGDMAMVMNALHEAFEGGSLLIESSEFASGPGLFKTLTITLTWEQRDNRFVRETYSEGSDEAKQSYVVRVVL
;
A
#
# COMPACT_ATOMS: atom_id res chain seq x y z
N MET A 1 4.13 -41.75 -84.90
CA MET A 1 3.10 -40.88 -84.31
C MET A 1 3.04 -41.23 -82.83
N ALA A 2 3.33 -40.40 -81.84
CA ALA A 2 3.45 -38.95 -81.77
C ALA A 2 4.41 -38.56 -80.62
N GLU A 3 4.80 -37.30 -80.63
CA GLU A 3 5.91 -36.69 -79.90
C GLU A 3 5.65 -36.46 -78.40
N ARG A 4 6.75 -36.47 -77.62
CA ARG A 4 6.82 -36.01 -76.22
C ARG A 4 6.63 -34.49 -76.18
N LYS A 5 5.87 -33.98 -75.21
CA LYS A 5 6.04 -32.60 -74.71
C LYS A 5 6.28 -32.64 -73.21
N LEU A 6 7.56 -32.50 -72.84
CA LEU A 6 8.01 -32.28 -71.47
C LEU A 6 7.73 -30.81 -71.13
N ALA A 7 6.83 -30.56 -70.19
CA ALA A 7 6.57 -29.22 -69.68
C ALA A 7 7.82 -28.74 -68.91
N SER A 8 8.43 -27.65 -69.37
CA SER A 8 9.56 -27.03 -68.69
C SER A 8 9.06 -26.32 -67.42
N SER A 9 9.42 -26.90 -66.27
CA SER A 9 9.28 -26.28 -64.95
C SER A 9 10.24 -25.09 -64.86
N TRP A 10 9.78 -23.89 -65.22
CA TRP A 10 10.50 -22.64 -64.98
C TRP A 10 10.52 -22.34 -63.47
N ARG A 11 11.62 -22.67 -62.78
CA ARG A 11 11.90 -22.15 -61.43
C ARG A 11 12.52 -20.77 -61.56
N VAL A 12 11.75 -19.73 -61.25
CA VAL A 12 12.26 -18.37 -61.10
C VAL A 12 13.07 -18.33 -59.80
N GLN A 13 14.40 -18.27 -59.90
CA GLN A 13 15.24 -17.98 -58.74
C GLN A 13 15.25 -16.46 -58.50
N HIS A 14 14.53 -16.03 -57.46
CA HIS A 14 14.62 -14.67 -56.96
C HIS A 14 16.02 -14.47 -56.34
N LYS A 15 16.77 -13.48 -56.85
CA LYS A 15 17.99 -13.00 -56.19
C LYS A 15 17.61 -12.41 -54.83
N GLN A 16 18.21 -12.93 -53.76
CA GLN A 16 18.03 -12.42 -52.40
C GLN A 16 18.60 -11.01 -52.33
N SER A 17 17.71 -10.01 -52.40
CA SER A 17 18.06 -8.61 -52.17
C SER A 17 18.31 -8.42 -50.67
N GLY A 18 19.37 -7.70 -50.29
CA GLY A 18 19.79 -7.46 -48.90
C GLY A 18 18.75 -6.73 -48.02
N VAL A 19 17.61 -6.35 -48.59
CA VAL A 19 16.46 -5.74 -47.91
C VAL A 19 15.89 -6.65 -46.80
N ALA A 20 15.99 -7.98 -46.95
CA ALA A 20 15.53 -8.92 -45.92
C ALA A 20 16.28 -8.80 -44.58
N MET A 21 17.57 -8.43 -44.61
CA MET A 21 18.35 -8.20 -43.38
C MET A 21 17.92 -6.92 -42.66
N LEU A 22 17.56 -5.89 -43.43
CA LEU A 22 17.06 -4.62 -42.90
C LEU A 22 15.65 -4.78 -42.31
N GLU A 23 14.81 -5.62 -42.90
CA GLU A 23 13.47 -5.97 -42.39
C GLU A 23 13.54 -6.65 -41.02
N VAL A 24 14.44 -7.62 -40.84
CA VAL A 24 14.65 -8.30 -39.55
C VAL A 24 15.22 -7.33 -38.50
N LEU A 25 16.15 -6.45 -38.89
CA LEU A 25 16.72 -5.47 -37.97
C LEU A 25 15.68 -4.48 -37.46
N ILE A 26 14.81 -3.98 -38.35
CA ILE A 26 13.70 -3.09 -37.96
C ILE A 26 12.69 -3.84 -37.08
N SER A 27 12.41 -5.11 -37.38
CA SER A 27 11.49 -5.93 -36.58
C SER A 27 12.01 -6.12 -35.15
N ILE A 28 13.29 -6.42 -34.99
CA ILE A 28 13.93 -6.57 -33.67
C ILE A 28 13.97 -5.22 -32.95
N PHE A 29 14.22 -4.11 -33.66
CA PHE A 29 14.21 -2.77 -33.07
C PHE A 29 12.83 -2.40 -32.51
N ILE A 30 11.76 -2.58 -33.29
CA ILE A 30 10.38 -2.32 -32.85
C ILE A 30 10.03 -3.22 -31.66
N LEU A 31 10.40 -4.51 -31.71
CA LEU A 31 10.18 -5.44 -30.61
C LEU A 31 10.92 -5.01 -29.33
N ALA A 32 12.17 -4.58 -29.45
CA ALA A 32 12.96 -4.11 -28.32
C ALA A 32 12.30 -2.90 -27.64
N VAL A 33 11.83 -1.92 -28.42
CA VAL A 33 11.10 -0.75 -27.90
C VAL A 33 9.79 -1.19 -27.23
N GLY A 34 9.05 -2.14 -27.83
CA GLY A 34 7.82 -2.69 -27.26
C GLY A 34 8.03 -3.35 -25.89
N VAL A 35 9.08 -4.16 -25.74
CA VAL A 35 9.40 -4.83 -24.47
C VAL A 35 9.86 -3.82 -23.41
N LEU A 36 10.65 -2.81 -23.78
CA LEU A 36 11.03 -1.72 -22.87
C LEU A 36 9.80 -0.94 -22.36
N GLY A 37 8.83 -0.69 -23.24
CA GLY A 37 7.55 -0.09 -22.86
C GLY A 37 6.73 -0.95 -21.90
N MET A 38 6.72 -2.27 -22.07
CA MET A 38 6.06 -3.18 -21.12
C MET A 38 6.78 -3.23 -19.77
N ALA A 39 8.12 -3.24 -19.77
CA ALA A 39 8.90 -3.27 -18.55
C ALA A 39 8.67 -2.01 -17.69
N SER A 40 8.57 -0.83 -18.30
CA SER A 40 8.28 0.41 -17.57
C SER A 40 6.91 0.37 -16.88
N LEU A 41 5.88 -0.15 -17.57
CA LEU A 41 4.56 -0.33 -16.98
C LEU A 41 4.57 -1.34 -15.81
N GLN A 42 5.35 -2.42 -15.92
CA GLN A 42 5.50 -3.39 -14.82
C GLN A 42 6.16 -2.74 -13.59
N PHE A 43 7.20 -1.92 -13.77
CA PHE A 43 7.81 -1.18 -12.67
C PHE A 43 6.83 -0.21 -11.99
N MET A 44 6.04 0.51 -12.78
CA MET A 44 4.99 1.39 -12.24
C MET A 44 3.93 0.60 -11.46
N SER A 45 3.52 -0.57 -11.97
CA SER A 45 2.59 -1.46 -11.29
C SER A 45 3.13 -1.97 -9.95
N LEU A 46 4.40 -2.36 -9.89
CA LEU A 46 5.04 -2.81 -8.65
C LEU A 46 5.09 -1.68 -7.61
N LYS A 47 5.44 -0.47 -8.04
CA LYS A 47 5.45 0.72 -7.18
C LYS A 47 4.07 1.00 -6.60
N ASN A 48 3.04 1.02 -7.45
CA ASN A 48 1.66 1.24 -7.02
C ASN A 48 1.17 0.13 -6.09
N SER A 49 1.53 -1.13 -6.37
CA SER A 49 1.18 -2.27 -5.52
C SER A 49 1.83 -2.17 -4.13
N SER A 50 3.08 -1.70 -4.05
CA SER A 50 3.76 -1.51 -2.77
C SER A 50 3.08 -0.46 -1.90
N GLU A 51 2.66 0.66 -2.48
CA GLU A 51 1.96 1.73 -1.74
C GLU A 51 0.54 1.30 -1.33
N ALA A 52 -0.19 0.62 -2.22
CA ALA A 52 -1.48 0.04 -1.88
C ALA A 52 -1.37 -0.95 -0.72
N ASN A 53 -0.34 -1.79 -0.69
CA ASN A 53 -0.12 -2.75 0.39
C ASN A 53 0.09 -2.06 1.75
N ARG A 54 0.79 -0.91 1.80
CA ARG A 54 0.92 -0.13 3.04
C ARG A 54 -0.43 0.37 3.55
N THR A 55 -1.28 0.87 2.65
CA THR A 55 -2.63 1.32 3.01
C THR A 55 -3.49 0.16 3.54
N VAL A 56 -3.36 -1.02 2.94
CA VAL A 56 -4.07 -2.24 3.41
C VAL A 56 -3.60 -2.66 4.80
N LEU A 57 -2.29 -2.63 5.07
CA LEU A 57 -1.73 -2.94 6.39
C LEU A 57 -2.20 -1.93 7.45
N ALA A 58 -2.22 -0.64 7.12
CA ALA A 58 -2.77 0.41 7.97
C ALA A 58 -4.23 0.12 8.30
N ALA A 59 -5.04 -0.16 7.27
CA ALA A 59 -6.45 -0.46 7.44
C ALA A 59 -6.67 -1.67 8.34
N ARG A 60 -5.91 -2.75 8.15
CA ARG A 60 -6.00 -3.96 8.96
C ARG A 60 -5.75 -3.66 10.45
N HIS A 61 -4.61 -3.07 10.79
CA HIS A 61 -4.24 -2.85 12.20
C HIS A 61 -5.14 -1.83 12.91
N ILE A 62 -5.57 -0.78 12.22
CA ILE A 62 -6.48 0.22 12.79
C ILE A 62 -7.89 -0.33 12.96
N ASN A 63 -8.36 -1.17 12.04
CA ASN A 63 -9.64 -1.87 12.23
C ASN A 63 -9.55 -2.92 13.34
N GLU A 64 -8.44 -3.65 13.48
CA GLU A 64 -8.20 -4.56 14.60
C GLU A 64 -8.30 -3.79 15.94
N LEU A 65 -7.64 -2.63 16.06
CA LEU A 65 -7.75 -1.77 17.24
C LEU A 65 -9.19 -1.28 17.50
N ALA A 66 -9.89 -0.88 16.44
CA ALA A 66 -11.28 -0.45 16.55
C ALA A 66 -12.20 -1.56 17.10
N GLU A 67 -11.99 -2.80 16.67
CA GLU A 67 -12.73 -3.96 17.20
C GLU A 67 -12.36 -4.27 18.65
N MET A 68 -11.07 -4.16 19.03
CA MET A 68 -10.62 -4.34 20.42
C MET A 68 -11.28 -3.32 21.37
N ILE A 69 -11.34 -2.04 20.95
CA ILE A 69 -12.04 -0.98 21.68
C ILE A 69 -13.53 -1.30 21.83
N ARG A 70 -14.18 -1.79 20.76
CA ARG A 70 -15.60 -2.18 20.80
C ARG A 70 -15.85 -3.35 21.73
N ALA A 71 -14.91 -4.29 21.84
CA ALA A 71 -14.99 -5.44 22.73
C ALA A 71 -14.80 -5.03 24.21
N ASN A 72 -13.92 -4.06 24.49
CA ASN A 72 -13.60 -3.60 25.84
C ASN A 72 -14.06 -2.14 26.09
N ARG A 73 -15.39 -1.94 26.08
CA ARG A 73 -16.00 -0.62 26.29
C ARG A 73 -15.82 -0.07 27.70
N THR A 74 -15.52 -0.91 28.68
CA THR A 74 -15.39 -0.48 30.08
C THR A 74 -14.13 0.34 30.35
N SER A 75 -13.12 0.24 29.49
CA SER A 75 -11.82 0.92 29.66
C SER A 75 -11.51 1.86 28.48
N ILE A 76 -12.54 2.47 27.90
CA ILE A 76 -12.42 3.44 26.79
C ILE A 76 -11.41 4.55 27.12
N SER A 77 -11.43 5.09 28.33
CA SER A 77 -10.53 6.17 28.77
C SER A 77 -9.05 5.80 28.67
N THR A 78 -8.69 4.52 28.66
CA THR A 78 -7.31 4.05 28.51
C THR A 78 -6.82 4.15 27.06
N TYR A 79 -7.74 4.03 26.10
CA TYR A 79 -7.44 4.21 24.68
C TYR A 79 -7.40 5.70 24.28
N GLU A 80 -8.05 6.55 25.08
CA GLU A 80 -8.18 7.98 24.80
C GLU A 80 -6.87 8.74 24.94
N SER A 81 -6.74 9.84 24.20
CA SER A 81 -5.65 10.81 24.30
C SER A 81 -4.26 10.31 23.91
N ARG A 82 -4.17 9.16 23.22
CA ARG A 82 -2.92 8.78 22.57
C ARG A 82 -2.66 9.75 21.41
N SER A 83 -1.59 10.51 21.51
CA SER A 83 -1.06 11.34 20.43
C SER A 83 0.45 11.22 20.47
N GLY A 84 1.06 10.78 19.37
CA GLY A 84 2.51 10.71 19.30
C GLY A 84 3.06 9.77 18.24
N PRO A 85 4.39 9.65 18.19
CA PRO A 85 5.05 8.69 17.32
C PRO A 85 4.67 7.24 17.70
N ILE A 86 4.73 6.38 16.70
CA ILE A 86 4.56 4.94 16.88
C ILE A 86 5.88 4.37 17.39
N GLU A 87 5.87 3.97 18.66
CA GLU A 87 7.02 3.44 19.38
C GLU A 87 6.71 2.05 19.89
N PHE A 88 7.77 1.26 20.08
CA PHE A 88 7.67 -0.03 20.74
C PHE A 88 7.11 0.13 22.16
N SER A 89 6.24 -0.81 22.55
CA SER A 89 5.65 -0.91 23.88
C SER A 89 6.03 -2.24 24.52
N ASP A 90 6.58 -2.19 25.72
CA ASP A 90 6.99 -3.32 26.55
C ASP A 90 5.88 -3.83 27.49
N LYS A 91 4.68 -3.27 27.38
CA LYS A 91 3.52 -3.65 28.21
C LYS A 91 3.14 -5.10 27.93
N ALA A 92 3.03 -5.89 29.01
CA ALA A 92 2.71 -7.31 28.92
C ALA A 92 1.24 -7.54 28.56
N LEU A 93 1.00 -8.53 27.69
CA LEU A 93 -0.35 -9.05 27.44
C LEU A 93 -0.86 -9.78 28.67
N CYS A 94 -2.12 -9.53 29.01
CA CYS A 94 -2.79 -10.22 30.10
C CYS A 94 -3.58 -11.43 29.57
N PHE A 95 -3.36 -12.60 30.16
CA PHE A 95 -3.99 -13.86 29.74
C PHE A 95 -4.94 -14.49 30.78
N ASN A 96 -4.78 -14.18 32.07
CA ASN A 96 -5.57 -14.79 33.15
C ASN A 96 -5.97 -13.72 34.18
N ASN A 97 -7.22 -13.77 34.66
CA ASN A 97 -7.77 -12.85 35.67
C ASN A 97 -7.53 -11.37 35.36
N CYS A 98 -7.74 -10.99 34.10
CA CYS A 98 -7.46 -9.64 33.61
C CYS A 98 -8.56 -8.67 34.00
N THR A 99 -8.16 -7.51 34.50
CA THR A 99 -9.04 -6.35 34.57
C THR A 99 -9.22 -5.75 33.17
N SER A 100 -10.33 -5.03 32.95
CA SER A 100 -10.57 -4.32 31.69
C SER A 100 -9.46 -3.32 31.36
N LEU A 101 -8.80 -2.74 32.37
CA LEU A 101 -7.66 -1.86 32.20
C LEU A 101 -6.45 -2.61 31.63
N GLN A 102 -6.11 -3.77 32.17
CA GLN A 102 -4.96 -4.57 31.72
C GLN A 102 -5.14 -5.10 30.30
N ILE A 103 -6.38 -5.44 29.92
CA ILE A 103 -6.69 -5.81 28.54
C ILE A 103 -6.44 -4.60 27.62
N ALA A 104 -6.94 -3.42 27.97
CA ALA A 104 -6.76 -2.23 27.16
C ALA A 104 -5.29 -1.80 26.99
N GLU A 105 -4.48 -1.88 28.05
CA GLU A 105 -3.05 -1.61 27.97
C GLU A 105 -2.31 -2.62 27.08
N GLY A 106 -2.68 -3.90 27.15
CA GLY A 106 -2.12 -4.97 26.32
C GLY A 106 -2.52 -4.84 24.85
N ASP A 107 -3.79 -4.54 24.57
CA ASP A 107 -4.33 -4.34 23.23
C ASP A 107 -3.59 -3.19 22.52
N MET A 108 -3.41 -2.06 23.23
CA MET A 108 -2.62 -0.94 22.72
C MET A 108 -1.18 -1.33 22.44
N ALA A 109 -0.53 -2.08 23.33
CA ALA A 109 0.85 -2.50 23.15
C ALA A 109 1.03 -3.42 21.93
N MET A 110 0.10 -4.36 21.74
CA MET A 110 0.09 -5.24 20.58
C MET A 110 -0.02 -4.47 19.27
N VAL A 111 -0.99 -3.55 19.18
CA VAL A 111 -1.19 -2.75 17.95
C VAL A 111 -0.02 -1.80 17.72
N MET A 112 0.51 -1.16 18.76
CA MET A 112 1.66 -0.26 18.64
C MET A 112 2.90 -0.99 18.15
N ASN A 113 3.18 -2.21 18.63
CA ASN A 113 4.29 -3.01 18.16
C ASN A 113 4.12 -3.43 16.69
N ALA A 114 2.91 -3.87 16.30
CA ALA A 114 2.61 -4.20 14.91
C ALA A 114 2.75 -2.99 13.97
N LEU A 115 2.28 -1.82 14.41
CA LEU A 115 2.44 -0.57 13.67
C LEU A 115 3.90 -0.10 13.61
N HIS A 116 4.67 -0.30 14.68
CA HIS A 116 6.08 0.08 14.73
C HIS A 116 6.90 -0.70 13.69
N GLU A 117 6.61 -1.99 13.51
CA GLU A 117 7.26 -2.83 12.49
C GLU A 117 6.82 -2.47 11.06
N ALA A 118 5.55 -2.09 10.86
CA ALA A 118 5.01 -1.80 9.53
C ALA A 118 5.27 -0.36 9.04
N PHE A 119 5.34 0.61 9.96
CA PHE A 119 5.38 2.05 9.68
C PHE A 119 6.49 2.77 10.47
N GLU A 120 7.73 2.63 10.01
CA GLU A 120 8.85 3.43 10.49
C GLU A 120 8.53 4.94 10.37
N GLY A 121 8.56 5.66 11.50
CA GLY A 121 8.31 7.11 11.54
C GLY A 121 6.84 7.52 11.40
N GLY A 122 5.88 6.60 11.51
CA GLY A 122 4.46 6.92 11.59
C GLY A 122 4.06 7.53 12.95
N SER A 123 2.91 8.19 12.98
CA SER A 123 2.25 8.69 14.19
C SER A 123 0.82 8.17 14.31
N LEU A 124 0.39 7.96 15.54
CA LEU A 124 -0.98 7.54 15.87
C LEU A 124 -1.63 8.61 16.76
N LEU A 125 -2.85 8.96 16.41
CA LEU A 125 -3.69 9.91 17.13
C LEU A 125 -5.06 9.29 17.40
N ILE A 126 -5.47 9.25 18.67
CA ILE A 126 -6.78 8.78 19.11
C ILE A 126 -7.47 9.92 19.85
N GLU A 127 -8.49 10.47 19.22
CA GLU A 127 -9.29 11.57 19.76
C GLU A 127 -10.67 11.06 20.14
N SER A 128 -11.14 11.43 21.34
CA SER A 128 -12.52 11.21 21.74
C SER A 128 -13.38 12.43 21.39
N SER A 129 -14.60 12.15 20.96
CA SER A 129 -15.63 13.14 20.74
C SER A 129 -16.93 12.63 21.34
N GLU A 130 -17.65 13.51 22.02
CA GLU A 130 -18.93 13.19 22.66
C GLU A 130 -20.03 13.98 21.97
N PHE A 131 -21.11 13.31 21.61
CA PHE A 131 -22.27 13.91 20.98
C PHE A 131 -23.53 13.56 21.75
N ALA A 132 -24.25 14.57 22.21
CA ALA A 132 -25.55 14.40 22.83
C ALA A 132 -26.64 14.36 21.75
N SER A 133 -27.48 13.33 21.75
CA SER A 133 -28.71 13.34 20.95
C SER A 133 -29.88 12.75 21.74
N GLY A 134 -30.92 13.58 21.92
CA GLY A 134 -32.04 13.24 22.80
C GLY A 134 -31.58 13.03 24.26
N PRO A 135 -32.11 12.02 24.98
CA PRO A 135 -31.68 11.73 26.34
C PRO A 135 -30.34 10.95 26.43
N GLY A 136 -29.68 10.66 25.29
CA GLY A 136 -28.46 9.86 25.24
C GLY A 136 -27.19 10.66 25.02
N LEU A 137 -26.10 10.24 25.67
CA LEU A 137 -24.73 10.64 25.38
C LEU A 137 -24.06 9.54 24.55
N PHE A 138 -23.58 9.88 23.36
CA PHE A 138 -22.86 8.96 22.49
C PHE A 138 -21.38 9.34 22.47
N LYS A 139 -20.51 8.34 22.60
CA LYS A 139 -19.07 8.55 22.59
C LYS A 139 -18.47 7.97 21.31
N THR A 140 -17.68 8.77 20.61
CA THR A 140 -17.04 8.36 19.36
C THR A 140 -15.54 8.56 19.47
N LEU A 141 -14.77 7.50 19.25
CA LEU A 141 -13.31 7.56 19.11
C LEU A 141 -12.93 7.66 17.64
N THR A 142 -12.08 8.63 17.30
CA THR A 142 -11.48 8.76 15.98
C THR A 142 -10.02 8.36 16.06
N ILE A 143 -9.67 7.28 15.37
CA ILE A 143 -8.31 6.76 15.29
C ILE A 143 -7.73 7.21 13.96
N THR A 144 -6.63 7.94 14.02
CA THR A 144 -5.92 8.49 12.87
C THR A 144 -4.49 7.98 12.89
N LEU A 145 -4.14 7.14 11.90
CA LEU A 145 -2.78 6.73 11.63
C LEU A 145 -2.21 7.61 10.53
N THR A 146 -1.03 8.19 10.72
CA THR A 146 -0.35 9.01 9.71
C THR A 146 1.05 8.46 9.47
N TRP A 147 1.44 8.30 8.22
CA TRP A 147 2.77 7.84 7.83
C TRP A 147 3.29 8.61 6.62
N GLU A 148 4.60 8.58 6.42
CA GLU A 148 5.24 9.18 5.26
C GLU A 148 5.21 8.24 4.05
N GLN A 149 4.85 8.77 2.87
CA GLN A 149 4.92 8.04 1.62
C GLN A 149 6.38 7.92 1.15
N ARG A 150 6.78 6.73 0.66
CA ARG A 150 8.19 6.42 0.38
C ARG A 150 8.76 7.16 -0.84
N ASP A 151 7.90 7.76 -1.66
CA ASP A 151 8.20 8.04 -3.06
C ASP A 151 9.00 9.31 -3.38
N ASN A 152 9.29 10.21 -2.42
CA ASN A 152 9.86 11.51 -2.80
C ASN A 152 11.15 11.93 -2.08
N ARG A 153 12.10 11.01 -1.86
CA ARG A 153 13.44 11.41 -1.40
C ARG A 153 14.30 12.11 -2.46
N PHE A 154 14.12 11.82 -3.75
CA PHE A 154 15.00 12.36 -4.81
C PHE A 154 14.57 13.73 -5.35
N VAL A 155 13.26 14.04 -5.36
CA VAL A 155 12.76 15.37 -5.75
C VAL A 155 12.89 16.40 -4.61
N ARG A 156 13.10 15.93 -3.38
CA ARG A 156 13.15 16.75 -2.15
C ARG A 156 14.37 17.64 -2.02
N GLU A 157 15.49 17.33 -2.69
CA GLU A 157 16.74 18.07 -2.50
C GLU A 157 16.76 19.40 -3.29
N THR A 158 15.75 19.68 -4.12
CA THR A 158 15.73 20.86 -5.01
C THR A 158 14.56 21.82 -4.81
N TYR A 159 13.58 21.52 -3.94
CA TYR A 159 12.45 22.41 -3.68
C TYR A 159 12.12 22.46 -2.17
N SER A 160 12.52 23.56 -1.53
CA SER A 160 12.24 23.90 -0.13
C SER A 160 10.93 24.68 -0.03
N GLU A 161 9.81 24.04 -0.29
CA GLU A 161 8.50 24.67 -0.09
C GLU A 161 7.47 23.59 0.30
N GLY A 162 6.88 23.71 1.50
CA GLY A 162 5.76 22.91 1.98
C GLY A 162 6.12 21.67 2.81
N SER A 163 6.30 21.85 4.12
CA SER A 163 6.57 20.78 5.10
C SER A 163 5.40 19.84 5.43
N ASP A 164 4.30 19.86 4.67
CA ASP A 164 3.05 19.14 4.98
C ASP A 164 2.59 18.08 3.95
N GLU A 165 3.23 17.91 2.79
CA GLU A 165 2.56 17.23 1.64
C GLU A 165 3.15 15.89 1.14
N ALA A 166 3.65 15.03 2.01
CA ALA A 166 3.84 13.60 1.67
C ALA A 166 3.42 12.64 2.78
N LYS A 167 2.45 13.06 3.60
CA LYS A 167 1.88 12.24 4.65
C LYS A 167 0.56 11.64 4.18
N GLN A 168 0.45 10.31 4.22
CA GLN A 168 -0.81 9.62 4.06
C GLN A 168 -1.40 9.36 5.44
N SER A 169 -2.72 9.47 5.53
CA SER A 169 -3.46 9.20 6.77
C SER A 169 -4.59 8.21 6.52
N TYR A 170 -4.79 7.31 7.47
CA TYR A 170 -5.93 6.40 7.53
C TYR A 170 -6.73 6.68 8.80
N VAL A 171 -8.04 6.86 8.63
CA VAL A 171 -8.94 7.29 9.71
C VAL A 171 -10.08 6.30 9.87
N VAL A 172 -10.31 5.85 11.11
CA VAL A 172 -11.47 5.03 11.49
C VAL A 172 -12.21 5.70 12.63
N ARG A 173 -13.54 5.68 12.54
CA ARG A 173 -14.43 6.18 13.60
C ARG A 173 -15.15 5.02 14.28
N VAL A 174 -15.02 4.96 15.59
CA VAL A 174 -15.63 3.95 16.45
C VAL A 174 -16.71 4.62 17.28
N VAL A 175 -17.98 4.36 16.95
CA VAL A 175 -19.12 4.80 17.76
C VAL A 175 -19.40 3.76 18.83
N LEU A 176 -19.54 4.21 20.08
CA LEU A 176 -19.69 3.40 21.28
C LEU A 176 -21.06 3.65 21.91
#